data_AF-A0A392QY56-F1
#
_entry.id   AF-A0A392QY56-F1
#
_cell.length_a   1.000
_cell.length_b   1.000
_cell.length_c   1.000
_cell.angle_alpha   90.00
_cell.angle_beta   90.00
_cell.angle_gamma   90.00
#
_symmetry.space_group_name_H-M   'P 1'
#
loop_
_entity.id
_entity.type
_entity.pdbx_description
1 polymer ?
#
loop_
_entity_poly.entity_id
_entity_poly.type
_entity_poly.pdbx_seq_one_letter_code
_entity_poly.pdbx_strand_id
1 'polypeptide(L)'
;TKASDTPTGYPCKPVSKITSDDFVFHGFVAGNTNSSNPVALTPAFVTQFPALNGLGVSAARLDLAQGGIVPMHTHPGATELFFHKGCYIF
;
A
#
# COMPACT_ATOMS: atom_id res chain seq x y z
N THR A 1 -2.22 -20.03 0.47
CA THR A 1 -0.84 -19.80 0.04
C THR A 1 -0.81 -18.60 -0.87
N LYS A 2 0.05 -17.60 -0.63
CA LYS A 2 0.22 -16.49 -1.58
C LYS A 2 0.80 -17.07 -2.88
N ALA A 3 0.23 -16.70 -4.03
CA ALA A 3 0.74 -17.16 -5.31
C ALA A 3 2.14 -16.58 -5.54
N SER A 4 2.99 -17.30 -6.30
CA SER A 4 4.31 -16.79 -6.65
C SER A 4 4.15 -15.59 -7.58
N ASP A 5 5.00 -14.59 -7.38
CA ASP A 5 5.20 -13.52 -8.35
C ASP A 5 5.87 -14.10 -9.61
N THR A 6 5.51 -13.58 -10.78
CA THR A 6 6.02 -14.00 -12.09
C THR A 6 6.44 -12.76 -12.89
N PRO A 7 7.17 -12.88 -14.01
CA PRO A 7 7.49 -11.73 -14.84
C PRO A 7 6.27 -10.93 -15.33
N THR A 8 5.08 -11.55 -15.32
CA THR A 8 3.80 -10.91 -15.68
C THR A 8 2.90 -10.62 -14.46
N GLY A 9 3.45 -10.67 -13.24
CA GLY A 9 2.72 -10.46 -11.99
C GLY A 9 2.15 -11.74 -11.39
N TYR A 10 1.02 -11.64 -10.67
CA TYR A 10 0.43 -12.77 -9.94
C TYR A 10 -0.63 -13.51 -10.78
N PRO A 11 -0.78 -14.84 -10.62
CA PRO A 11 -1.91 -15.57 -11.19
C PRO A 11 -3.26 -15.00 -10.72
N CYS A 12 -4.17 -14.75 -11.65
CA CYS A 12 -5.50 -14.22 -11.36
C CYS A 12 -6.44 -15.27 -10.77
N LYS A 13 -7.33 -14.83 -9.89
CA LYS A 13 -8.47 -15.62 -9.41
C LYS A 13 -9.46 -15.86 -10.57
N PRO A 14 -10.10 -17.05 -10.69
CA PRO A 14 -11.08 -17.30 -11.73
C PRO A 14 -12.24 -16.32 -11.66
N VAL A 15 -12.69 -15.82 -12.82
CA VAL A 15 -13.77 -14.80 -12.92
C VAL A 15 -15.05 -15.26 -12.18
N SER A 16 -15.38 -16.55 -12.25
CA SER A 16 -16.54 -17.12 -11.55
C SER A 16 -16.47 -17.09 -10.03
N LYS A 17 -15.29 -16.81 -9.45
CA LYS A 17 -15.09 -16.69 -8.00
C LYS A 17 -14.93 -15.24 -7.55
N ILE A 18 -14.91 -14.28 -8.46
CA ILE A 18 -14.77 -12.85 -8.16
C ILE A 18 -16.10 -12.31 -7.62
N THR A 19 -16.05 -11.54 -6.54
CA THR A 19 -17.19 -10.81 -5.97
C THR A 19 -16.86 -9.32 -5.82
N SER A 20 -17.87 -8.50 -5.51
CA SER A 20 -17.66 -7.08 -5.19
C SER A 20 -16.66 -6.87 -4.04
N ASP A 21 -16.65 -7.79 -3.08
CA ASP A 21 -15.80 -7.70 -1.88
C ASP A 21 -14.31 -7.80 -2.23
N ASP A 22 -13.96 -8.45 -3.34
CA ASP A 22 -12.57 -8.50 -3.81
C ASP A 22 -12.04 -7.10 -4.18
N PHE A 23 -12.92 -6.13 -4.47
CA PHE A 23 -12.59 -4.77 -4.93
C PHE A 23 -12.73 -3.70 -3.85
N VAL A 24 -12.97 -4.07 -2.60
CA VAL A 24 -13.07 -3.11 -1.49
C VAL A 24 -11.90 -3.29 -0.53
N PHE A 25 -11.15 -2.22 -0.28
CA PHE A 25 -10.05 -2.21 0.67
C PHE A 25 -10.37 -1.38 1.90
N HIS A 26 -10.49 -2.05 3.06
CA HIS A 26 -10.78 -1.40 4.34
C HIS A 26 -9.52 -1.16 5.20
N GLY A 27 -8.33 -1.47 4.69
CA GLY A 27 -7.10 -1.44 5.48
C GLY A 27 -6.61 -0.03 5.83
N PHE A 28 -7.06 1.02 5.13
CA PHE A 28 -6.62 2.40 5.39
C PHE A 28 -7.29 3.04 6.61
N VAL A 29 -6.91 2.54 7.78
CA VAL A 29 -7.20 3.13 9.08
C VAL A 29 -5.98 3.85 9.63
N ALA A 30 -6.16 4.74 10.60
CA ALA A 30 -5.04 5.42 11.24
C ALA A 30 -4.12 4.40 11.94
N GLY A 31 -2.84 4.40 11.55
CA GLY A 31 -1.84 3.54 12.15
C GLY A 31 -1.39 4.02 13.54
N ASN A 32 -0.84 3.09 14.33
CA ASN A 32 -0.29 3.41 15.66
C ASN A 32 1.11 4.01 15.52
N THR A 33 1.27 5.27 15.92
CA THR A 33 2.56 5.99 15.92
C THR A 33 3.21 6.06 17.31
N ASN A 34 2.72 5.31 18.30
CA ASN A 34 3.30 5.25 19.66
C ASN A 34 4.45 4.23 19.70
N SER A 35 5.50 4.49 18.95
CA SER A 35 6.68 3.63 18.81
C SER A 35 7.95 4.48 18.79
N SER A 36 9.12 3.82 18.88
CA SER A 36 10.43 4.50 18.86
C SER A 36 10.71 5.26 17.57
N ASN A 37 10.15 4.81 16.43
CA ASN A 37 10.04 5.61 15.21
C ASN A 37 8.55 5.87 14.94
N PRO A 38 8.03 7.08 15.23
CA PRO A 38 6.60 7.35 15.30
C PRO A 38 5.98 7.53 13.91
N VAL A 39 6.05 6.44 13.14
CA VAL A 39 5.62 6.29 11.75
C VAL A 39 4.86 4.98 11.63
N ALA A 40 3.71 5.01 10.96
CA ALA A 40 2.95 3.83 10.61
C ALA A 40 2.65 3.83 9.11
N LEU A 41 3.15 2.81 8.41
CA LEU A 41 2.88 2.58 6.99
C LEU A 41 1.85 1.45 6.84
N THR A 42 0.76 1.75 6.16
CA THR A 42 -0.24 0.75 5.75
C THR A 42 -0.24 0.62 4.22
N PRO A 43 0.33 -0.46 3.66
CA PRO A 43 0.38 -0.66 2.22
C PRO A 43 -0.91 -1.32 1.68
N ALA A 44 -1.35 -0.88 0.52
CA ALA A 44 -2.28 -1.57 -0.37
C ALA A 44 -1.55 -1.91 -1.68
N PHE A 45 -0.59 -2.83 -1.60
CA PHE A 45 0.04 -3.42 -2.78
C PHE A 45 -0.75 -4.67 -3.19
N VAL A 46 -0.45 -5.26 -4.35
CA VAL A 46 -1.12 -6.47 -4.83
C VAL A 46 -1.12 -7.63 -3.81
N THR A 47 -0.15 -7.66 -2.88
CA THR A 47 -0.09 -8.69 -1.85
C THR A 47 -1.01 -8.45 -0.64
N GLN A 48 -1.54 -7.24 -0.48
CA GLN A 48 -2.50 -6.82 0.56
C GLN A 48 -3.89 -6.58 -0.06
N PHE A 49 -3.93 -6.08 -1.30
CA PHE A 49 -5.14 -5.81 -2.06
C PHE A 49 -5.04 -6.43 -3.47
N PRO A 50 -5.38 -7.74 -3.62
CA PRO A 50 -5.19 -8.48 -4.86
C PRO A 50 -5.92 -7.93 -6.08
N ALA A 51 -7.00 -7.15 -5.89
CA ALA A 51 -7.71 -6.52 -7.00
C ALA A 51 -6.87 -5.50 -7.79
N LEU A 52 -5.72 -5.06 -7.27
CA LEU A 52 -4.80 -4.20 -7.99
C LEU A 52 -3.94 -4.95 -9.03
N ASN A 53 -3.96 -6.29 -9.04
CA ASN A 53 -3.18 -7.09 -9.98
C ASN A 53 -3.52 -6.72 -11.43
N GLY A 54 -2.51 -6.33 -12.21
CA GLY A 54 -2.66 -5.93 -13.61
C GLY A 54 -3.17 -4.51 -13.85
N LEU A 55 -3.51 -3.73 -12.80
CA LEU A 55 -4.01 -2.35 -12.95
C LEU A 55 -2.91 -1.29 -13.04
N GLY A 56 -1.66 -1.64 -12.74
CA GLY A 56 -0.53 -0.72 -12.79
C GLY A 56 -0.52 0.37 -11.71
N VAL A 57 -1.33 0.21 -10.65
CA VAL A 57 -1.41 1.15 -9.53
C VAL A 57 -1.24 0.44 -8.20
N SER A 58 -0.76 1.20 -7.22
CA SER A 58 -0.68 0.81 -5.82
C SER A 58 -1.04 2.01 -4.96
N ALA A 59 -1.36 1.78 -3.69
CA ALA A 59 -1.61 2.85 -2.74
C ALA A 59 -0.98 2.51 -1.39
N ALA A 60 -0.68 3.53 -0.60
CA ALA A 60 -0.28 3.38 0.78
C ALA A 60 -0.82 4.55 1.60
N ARG A 61 -1.11 4.29 2.87
CA ARG A 61 -1.37 5.32 3.87
C ARG A 61 -0.16 5.40 4.78
N LEU A 62 0.34 6.61 4.99
CA LEU A 62 1.41 6.90 5.92
C LEU A 62 0.88 7.82 7.02
N ASP A 63 0.88 7.35 8.26
CA ASP A 63 0.62 8.17 9.44
C ASP A 63 1.96 8.52 10.09
N LEU A 64 2.23 9.82 10.23
CA LEU A 64 3.47 10.38 10.78
C LEU A 64 3.12 11.26 11.99
N ALA A 65 3.69 10.93 13.15
CA ALA A 65 3.65 11.81 14.31
C ALA A 65 4.97 12.60 14.45
N GLN A 66 5.03 13.51 15.42
CA GLN A 66 6.19 14.39 15.61
C GLN A 66 7.47 13.60 15.82
N GLY A 67 8.52 13.95 15.07
CA GLY A 67 9.80 13.24 15.08
C GLY A 67 9.83 11.95 14.27
N GLY A 68 8.72 11.59 13.59
CA GLY A 68 8.65 10.44 12.71
C GLY A 68 9.44 10.66 11.43
N ILE A 69 10.27 9.68 11.07
CA ILE A 69 11.12 9.77 9.89
C ILE A 69 10.85 8.57 8.98
N VAL A 70 10.60 8.88 7.70
CA VAL A 70 10.76 7.91 6.62
C VAL A 70 12.15 8.13 6.02
N PRO A 71 13.09 7.18 6.15
CA PRO A 71 14.42 7.32 5.58
C PRO A 71 14.36 7.56 4.07
N MET A 72 15.35 8.28 3.55
CA MET A 72 15.53 8.49 2.11
C MET A 72 15.58 7.13 1.40
N HIS A 73 14.71 6.95 0.41
CA HIS A 73 14.61 5.73 -0.38
C HIS A 73 14.10 6.05 -1.80
N THR A 74 14.03 5.02 -2.64
CA THR A 74 13.53 5.12 -4.02
C THR A 74 12.52 4.02 -4.32
N HIS A 75 11.67 4.26 -5.32
CA HIS A 75 10.76 3.27 -5.89
C HIS A 75 11.19 2.97 -7.34
N PRO A 76 12.04 1.95 -7.59
CA PRO A 76 12.63 1.73 -8.92
C PRO A 76 11.62 1.44 -10.04
N GLY A 77 10.42 0.96 -9.70
CA GLY A 77 9.38 0.58 -10.65
C GLY A 77 8.13 1.46 -10.63
N ALA A 78 8.12 2.59 -9.91
CA ALA A 78 6.94 3.43 -9.79
C ALA A 78 7.28 4.89 -9.49
N THR A 79 6.44 5.80 -9.98
CA THR A 79 6.38 7.18 -9.49
C THR A 79 5.40 7.25 -8.31
N GLU A 80 5.74 8.02 -7.29
CA GLU A 80 4.86 8.25 -6.13
C GLU A 80 4.15 9.60 -6.26
N LEU A 81 2.83 9.60 -6.00
CA LEU A 81 2.04 10.82 -5.85
C LEU A 81 1.55 10.91 -4.41
N PHE A 82 1.90 11.99 -3.73
CA PHE A 82 1.63 12.15 -2.31
C PHE A 82 0.49 13.13 -2.06
N PHE A 83 -0.55 12.69 -1.34
CA PHE A 83 -1.61 13.56 -0.83
C PHE A 83 -1.50 13.60 0.69
N HIS A 84 -1.15 14.75 1.24
CA HIS A 84 -0.98 14.92 2.68
C HIS A 84 -2.06 15.81 3.28
N LYS A 85 -2.28 15.65 4.58
CA LYS A 85 -3.09 16.55 5.40
C LYS A 85 -2.23 17.04 6.56
N GLY A 86 -2.06 18.35 6.68
CA GLY A 86 -1.19 18.96 7.69
C GLY A 86 0.11 19.52 7.09
N CYS A 87 1.02 19.99 7.94
CA CYS A 87 2.30 20.54 7.52
C CYS A 87 3.39 19.47 7.70
N TYR A 88 4.05 19.11 6.60
CA TYR A 88 5.22 18.24 6.60
C TYR A 88 6.36 19.00 5.92
N ILE A 89 7.55 18.96 6.53
CA ILE A 89 8.78 19.41 5.88
C ILE A 89 9.40 18.14 5.30
N PHE A 90 9.52 18.10 3.98
CA PHE A 90 10.31 17.08 3.28
C PHE A 90 11.80 17.30 3.50
#